data_AF-A0A7K0CBI1-F1
#
_entry.id   AF-A0A7K0CBI1-F1
#
_cell.length_a   1.000
_cell.length_b   1.000
_cell.length_c   1.000
_cell.angle_alpha   90.00
_cell.angle_beta   90.00
_cell.angle_gamma   90.00
#
_symmetry.space_group_name_H-M   'P 1'
#
loop_
_entity.id
_entity.type
_entity.pdbx_description
1 polymer ?
#
loop_
_entity_poly.entity_id
_entity_poly.type
_entity_poly.pdbx_seq_one_letter_code
_entity_poly.pdbx_strand_id
1 'polypeptide(L)'
;MVVAVACVAAGAVACARSGGGDPGPGGSEGTRVDAALVHFEVTTGVRADVRTVLRSRADVTAFAGWAPVHDLEAELDGRDFRSEALIAFIWNTSCARGRSADLTHAPGTGYSARLLDVSDHMECYAPYTTVAVFALPRSRVPRDVRVGGAPPGPPGPAEQVAFSRLERAVRPRAAEVTQPDQFRAFDEGLPGGGLEGGAGTGAGSRLFAYVVTGCRNTAAVLRITAETMTPVPVGGEGARCVAPESYAVVFEIPAANVPRTATIG
;
A
#
# COMPACT_ATOMS: atom_id res chain seq x y z
N MET A 1 -32.21 -42.90 49.80
CA MET A 1 -32.61 -43.09 48.39
C MET A 1 -33.71 -42.09 48.11
N VAL A 2 -33.46 -40.88 47.60
CA VAL A 2 -33.02 -40.51 46.23
C VAL A 2 -33.91 -41.22 45.22
N VAL A 3 -34.80 -40.52 44.50
CA VAL A 3 -34.46 -39.80 43.25
C VAL A 3 -35.20 -38.46 43.11
N ALA A 4 -34.46 -37.51 42.56
CA ALA A 4 -34.77 -36.11 42.35
C ALA A 4 -35.80 -35.85 41.25
N VAL A 5 -36.52 -34.74 41.44
CA VAL A 5 -37.49 -34.15 40.53
C VAL A 5 -36.82 -32.98 39.79
N ALA A 6 -37.02 -32.99 38.46
CA ALA A 6 -37.07 -31.87 37.50
C ALA A 6 -35.91 -30.88 37.37
N CYS A 7 -35.46 -30.69 36.12
CA CYS A 7 -35.81 -29.48 35.36
C CYS A 7 -35.57 -29.69 33.85
N VAL A 8 -36.61 -29.39 33.07
CA VAL A 8 -36.65 -29.29 31.61
C VAL A 8 -36.15 -27.90 31.20
N ALA A 9 -35.26 -27.79 30.21
CA ALA A 9 -35.10 -26.55 29.44
C ALA A 9 -34.46 -26.80 28.06
N ALA A 10 -35.14 -26.24 27.06
CA ALA A 10 -34.83 -26.14 25.64
C ALA A 10 -33.35 -25.93 25.29
N GLY A 11 -32.81 -26.81 24.44
CA GLY A 11 -31.56 -26.58 23.74
C GLY A 11 -31.74 -25.57 22.61
N ALA A 12 -31.54 -24.28 22.92
CA ALA A 12 -31.28 -23.27 21.92
C ALA A 12 -29.92 -23.57 21.29
N VAL A 13 -29.91 -23.98 20.02
CA VAL A 13 -28.71 -23.94 19.20
C VAL A 13 -28.29 -22.48 19.11
N ALA A 14 -27.27 -22.11 19.87
CA ALA A 14 -26.60 -20.84 19.71
C ALA A 14 -25.98 -20.82 18.32
N CYS A 15 -26.68 -20.24 17.36
CA CYS A 15 -26.06 -19.68 16.18
C CYS A 15 -25.09 -18.62 16.68
N ALA A 16 -23.83 -19.00 16.85
CA ALA A 16 -22.73 -18.06 16.91
C ALA A 16 -22.74 -17.30 15.58
N ARG A 17 -23.44 -16.16 15.55
CA ARG A 17 -23.21 -15.12 14.57
C ARG A 17 -21.82 -14.56 14.86
N SER A 18 -20.82 -15.13 14.22
CA SER A 18 -19.51 -14.51 14.01
C SER A 18 -19.71 -13.31 13.07
N GLY A 19 -20.30 -12.24 13.60
CA GLY A 19 -20.65 -11.03 12.85
C GLY A 19 -20.25 -9.82 13.66
N GLY A 20 -18.97 -9.47 13.58
CA GLY A 20 -18.38 -8.35 14.27
C GLY A 20 -16.96 -8.20 13.77
N GLY A 21 -16.82 -7.78 12.51
CA GLY A 21 -15.52 -7.39 11.97
C GLY A 21 -14.96 -6.28 12.85
N ASP A 22 -13.73 -6.45 13.32
CA ASP A 22 -13.03 -5.46 14.13
C ASP A 22 -13.11 -4.09 13.41
N PRO A 23 -13.57 -3.01 14.06
CA PRO A 23 -13.80 -1.71 13.41
C PRO A 23 -12.51 -1.00 12.99
N GLY A 24 -11.39 -1.69 12.86
CA GLY A 24 -10.12 -1.10 12.43
C GLY A 24 -8.99 -2.12 12.34
N PRO A 25 -7.92 -1.81 11.58
CA PRO A 25 -6.76 -2.65 11.48
C PRO A 25 -6.02 -2.67 12.83
N GLY A 26 -6.04 -3.81 13.53
CA GLY A 26 -5.16 -4.09 14.67
C GLY A 26 -5.80 -4.11 16.07
N GLY A 27 -7.12 -4.21 16.20
CA GLY A 27 -7.80 -4.41 17.49
C GLY A 27 -7.89 -3.15 18.37
N SER A 28 -8.87 -3.13 19.26
CA SER A 28 -9.55 -1.92 19.76
C SER A 28 -9.01 -1.28 21.06
N GLU A 29 -7.80 -1.62 21.53
CA GLU A 29 -7.31 -1.18 22.86
C GLU A 29 -6.03 -0.31 22.86
N GLY A 30 -5.95 0.64 21.93
CA GLY A 30 -4.87 1.64 21.91
C GLY A 30 -5.27 2.98 22.53
N THR A 31 -4.30 3.72 23.09
CA THR A 31 -4.51 5.12 23.49
C THR A 31 -4.62 5.99 22.25
N ARG A 32 -5.59 6.91 22.21
CA ARG A 32 -5.73 7.88 21.12
C ARG A 32 -4.46 8.72 21.01
N VAL A 33 -3.95 8.83 19.78
CA VAL A 33 -2.80 9.67 19.46
C VAL A 33 -3.32 11.00 18.93
N ASP A 34 -2.74 12.10 19.41
CA ASP A 34 -2.96 13.42 18.82
C ASP A 34 -2.24 13.49 17.46
N ALA A 35 -2.99 13.17 16.41
CA ALA A 35 -2.58 13.14 15.01
C ALA A 35 -3.63 13.85 14.16
N ALA A 36 -3.20 14.59 13.14
CA ALA A 36 -4.12 15.19 12.20
C ALA A 36 -4.60 14.11 11.21
N LEU A 37 -5.89 13.84 11.15
CA LEU A 37 -6.50 13.06 10.07
C LEU A 37 -6.50 13.92 8.81
N VAL A 38 -5.58 13.65 7.89
CA VAL A 38 -5.38 14.48 6.68
C VAL A 38 -6.16 13.98 5.47
N HIS A 39 -6.54 12.69 5.47
CA HIS A 39 -7.44 12.12 4.48
C HIS A 39 -8.28 11.01 5.13
N PHE A 40 -9.56 10.96 4.77
CA PHE A 40 -10.46 9.88 5.13
C PHE A 40 -11.50 9.69 4.04
N GLU A 41 -11.58 8.48 3.51
CA GLU A 41 -12.59 8.11 2.53
C GLU A 41 -13.04 6.66 2.74
N VAL A 42 -14.32 6.39 2.48
CA VAL A 42 -14.86 5.03 2.42
C VAL A 42 -15.30 4.75 0.99
N THR A 43 -14.69 3.73 0.40
CA THR A 43 -14.90 3.31 -0.99
C THR A 43 -15.25 1.82 -1.05
N THR A 44 -15.34 1.25 -2.24
CA THR A 44 -15.56 -0.19 -2.49
C THR A 44 -14.59 -0.67 -3.56
N GLY A 45 -14.32 -1.98 -3.61
CA GLY A 45 -13.55 -2.58 -4.70
C GLY A 45 -12.05 -2.71 -4.49
N VAL A 46 -11.52 -2.31 -3.33
CA VAL A 46 -10.11 -2.54 -2.97
C VAL A 46 -9.92 -3.95 -2.42
N ARG A 47 -8.80 -4.58 -2.80
CA ARG A 47 -8.52 -5.99 -2.47
C ARG A 47 -7.37 -6.22 -1.51
N ALA A 48 -6.58 -5.19 -1.17
CA ALA A 48 -5.44 -5.35 -0.29
C ALA A 48 -5.51 -4.40 0.90
N ASP A 49 -5.34 -4.98 2.09
CA ASP A 49 -5.09 -4.22 3.29
C ASP A 49 -3.67 -3.65 3.22
N VAL A 50 -3.54 -2.34 3.47
CA VAL A 50 -2.26 -1.64 3.52
C VAL A 50 -2.11 -0.99 4.87
N ARG A 51 -0.93 -1.14 5.47
CA ARG A 51 -0.55 -0.53 6.74
C ARG A 51 0.89 -0.07 6.59
N THR A 52 1.08 1.23 6.35
CA THR A 52 2.39 1.75 5.92
C THR A 52 2.70 3.10 6.56
N VAL A 53 3.92 3.57 6.35
CA VAL A 53 4.38 4.91 6.73
C VAL A 53 4.92 5.60 5.49
N LEU A 54 4.29 6.71 5.10
CA LEU A 54 4.71 7.54 3.98
C LEU A 54 5.70 8.60 4.50
N ARG A 55 6.92 8.57 3.99
CA ARG A 55 8.04 9.42 4.44
C ARG A 55 8.56 10.35 3.36
N SER A 56 7.95 10.31 2.19
CA SER A 56 8.33 11.06 1.00
C SER A 56 7.14 11.21 0.05
N ARG A 57 7.27 12.12 -0.93
CA ARG A 57 6.30 12.24 -2.03
C ARG A 57 6.23 10.95 -2.87
N ALA A 58 7.36 10.26 -3.03
CA ALA A 58 7.41 8.98 -3.73
C ALA A 58 6.49 7.94 -3.09
N ASP A 59 6.48 7.88 -1.75
CA ASP A 59 5.59 6.98 -1.01
C ASP A 59 4.12 7.36 -1.21
N VAL A 60 3.81 8.67 -1.24
CA VAL A 60 2.46 9.16 -1.55
C VAL A 60 2.03 8.74 -2.95
N THR A 61 2.87 8.93 -3.97
CA THR A 61 2.54 8.52 -5.35
C THR A 61 2.29 7.02 -5.44
N ALA A 62 3.09 6.19 -4.78
CA ALA A 62 2.90 4.74 -4.76
C ALA A 62 1.59 4.34 -4.04
N PHE A 63 1.33 4.94 -2.88
CA PHE A 63 0.14 4.67 -2.08
C PHE A 63 -1.14 5.15 -2.76
N ALA A 64 -1.13 6.37 -3.31
CA ALA A 64 -2.28 6.97 -3.97
C ALA A 64 -2.64 6.28 -5.28
N GLY A 65 -1.67 5.73 -6.02
CA GLY A 65 -1.99 4.87 -7.16
C GLY A 65 -2.84 3.68 -6.76
N TRP A 66 -2.48 3.05 -5.63
CA TRP A 66 -3.12 1.84 -5.15
C TRP A 66 -4.45 2.09 -4.41
N ALA A 67 -4.62 3.24 -3.79
CA ALA A 67 -5.84 3.63 -3.11
C ALA A 67 -6.84 4.23 -4.15
N PRO A 68 -8.00 3.62 -4.41
CA PRO A 68 -8.97 4.12 -5.38
C PRO A 68 -9.86 5.18 -4.74
N VAL A 69 -9.23 6.26 -4.33
CA VAL A 69 -9.85 7.43 -3.72
C VAL A 69 -9.50 8.65 -4.55
N HIS A 70 -10.45 9.57 -4.67
CA HIS A 70 -10.27 10.71 -5.54
C HIS A 70 -9.26 11.69 -4.95
N ASP A 71 -8.39 12.24 -5.81
CA ASP A 71 -7.48 13.35 -5.51
C ASP A 71 -6.51 13.17 -4.33
N LEU A 72 -6.35 11.95 -3.77
CA LEU A 72 -5.47 11.69 -2.63
C LEU A 72 -4.03 12.13 -2.84
N GLU A 73 -3.45 11.91 -4.03
CA GLU A 73 -2.09 12.39 -4.33
C GLU A 73 -2.01 13.92 -4.24
N ALA A 74 -3.01 14.62 -4.79
CA ALA A 74 -3.07 16.08 -4.78
C ALA A 74 -3.30 16.65 -3.36
N GLU A 75 -4.14 15.99 -2.55
CA GLU A 75 -4.36 16.37 -1.15
C GLU A 75 -3.08 16.25 -0.30
N LEU A 76 -2.20 15.31 -0.64
CA LEU A 76 -0.98 15.02 0.11
C LEU A 76 0.30 15.66 -0.48
N ASP A 77 0.26 16.24 -1.68
CA ASP A 77 1.45 16.78 -2.38
C ASP A 77 2.15 17.93 -1.61
N GLY A 78 1.36 18.71 -0.87
CA GLY A 78 1.83 19.89 -0.11
C GLY A 78 2.50 19.59 1.23
N ARG A 79 2.60 18.32 1.66
CA ARG A 79 3.12 17.97 3.00
C ARG A 79 4.65 18.15 3.10
N ASP A 80 5.10 18.62 4.27
CA ASP A 80 6.53 18.72 4.57
C ASP A 80 7.06 17.43 5.21
N PHE A 81 7.49 16.50 4.36
CA PHE A 81 8.07 15.23 4.79
C PHE A 81 9.42 15.35 5.53
N ARG A 82 10.00 16.56 5.62
CA ARG A 82 11.17 16.81 6.48
C ARG A 82 10.76 16.85 7.95
N SER A 83 9.63 17.48 8.26
CA SER A 83 9.09 17.60 9.61
C SER A 83 8.03 16.56 9.94
N GLU A 84 7.40 15.94 8.94
CA GLU A 84 6.26 15.04 9.11
C GLU A 84 6.53 13.63 8.56
N ALA A 85 5.77 12.68 9.07
CA ALA A 85 5.56 11.37 8.47
C ALA A 85 4.06 11.08 8.51
N LEU A 86 3.56 10.37 7.48
CA LEU A 86 2.15 9.99 7.42
C LEU A 86 2.02 8.50 7.73
N ILE A 87 1.06 8.12 8.56
CA ILE A 87 0.67 6.73 8.75
C ILE A 87 -0.59 6.50 7.94
N ALA A 88 -0.51 5.56 6.99
CA ALA A 88 -1.55 5.33 6.01
C ALA A 88 -2.10 3.91 6.12
N PHE A 89 -3.43 3.83 6.05
CA PHE A 89 -4.18 2.59 6.17
C PHE A 89 -5.16 2.45 5.01
N ILE A 90 -5.25 1.23 4.49
CA ILE A 90 -6.34 0.74 3.65
C ILE A 90 -6.83 -0.53 4.33
N TRP A 91 -8.12 -0.63 4.64
CA TRP A 91 -8.64 -1.86 5.26
C TRP A 91 -10.10 -2.10 4.91
N ASN A 92 -10.47 -3.38 4.80
CA ASN A 92 -11.85 -3.80 4.62
C ASN A 92 -12.65 -3.65 5.93
N THR A 93 -13.81 -3.00 5.88
CA THR A 93 -14.71 -2.82 7.03
C THR A 93 -16.00 -3.63 6.88
N SER A 94 -16.01 -4.62 5.97
CA SER A 94 -17.18 -5.43 5.63
C SER A 94 -18.36 -4.51 5.29
N CYS A 95 -19.52 -4.67 5.95
CA CYS A 95 -20.68 -3.80 5.73
C CYS A 95 -20.75 -2.60 6.70
N ALA A 96 -19.72 -2.40 7.54
CA ALA A 96 -19.61 -1.26 8.42
C ALA A 96 -19.01 -0.05 7.69
N ARG A 97 -19.58 1.13 7.93
CA ARG A 97 -19.12 2.41 7.38
C ARG A 97 -18.92 3.42 8.49
N GLY A 98 -17.75 4.07 8.54
CA GLY A 98 -17.49 5.18 9.44
C GLY A 98 -17.58 6.52 8.74
N ARG A 99 -17.55 7.59 9.54
CA ARG A 99 -17.43 8.98 9.04
C ARG A 99 -16.07 9.61 9.30
N SER A 100 -15.26 8.96 10.13
CA SER A 100 -13.92 9.40 10.50
C SER A 100 -13.13 8.22 11.05
N ALA A 101 -11.86 8.46 11.38
CA ALA A 101 -11.03 7.51 12.09
C ALA A 101 -10.12 8.23 13.10
N ASP A 102 -9.80 7.54 14.19
CA ASP A 102 -8.73 7.93 15.12
C ASP A 102 -7.48 7.09 14.86
N LEU A 103 -6.32 7.72 15.02
CA LEU A 103 -5.07 6.98 15.20
C LEU A 103 -4.93 6.59 16.67
N THR A 104 -4.64 5.32 16.92
CA THR A 104 -4.38 4.80 18.27
C THR A 104 -2.97 4.22 18.33
N HIS A 105 -2.42 4.12 19.54
CA HIS A 105 -1.14 3.47 19.78
C HIS A 105 -1.21 2.55 21.00
N ALA A 106 -0.69 1.34 20.86
CA ALA A 106 -0.56 0.36 21.95
C ALA A 106 0.85 -0.26 21.97
N PRO A 107 1.41 -0.58 23.16
CA PRO A 107 2.64 -1.36 23.24
C PRO A 107 2.52 -2.69 22.48
N GLY A 108 3.57 -3.10 21.77
CA GLY A 108 3.59 -4.32 20.96
C GLY A 108 2.90 -4.19 19.60
N THR A 109 1.74 -3.53 19.54
CA THR A 109 0.99 -3.29 18.28
C THR A 109 1.52 -2.09 17.50
N GLY A 110 2.00 -1.06 18.19
CA GLY A 110 2.34 0.23 17.58
C GLY A 110 1.09 1.01 17.18
N TYR A 111 1.15 1.67 16.02
CA TYR A 111 0.05 2.50 15.52
C TYR A 111 -1.04 1.65 14.84
N SER A 112 -2.30 1.95 15.15
CA SER A 112 -3.48 1.33 14.54
C SER A 112 -4.50 2.41 14.19
N ALA A 113 -5.42 2.12 13.28
CA ALA A 113 -6.56 2.99 12.99
C ALA A 113 -7.83 2.42 13.64
N ARG A 114 -8.69 3.30 14.14
CA ARG A 114 -10.01 2.95 14.67
C ARG A 114 -11.06 3.77 13.97
N LEU A 115 -12.00 3.09 13.29
CA LEU A 115 -13.14 3.74 12.65
C LEU A 115 -14.07 4.36 13.70
N LEU A 116 -14.57 5.55 13.42
CA LEU A 116 -15.48 6.31 14.27
C LEU A 116 -16.84 6.53 13.59
N ASP A 117 -17.85 6.82 14.40
CA ASP A 117 -19.22 7.09 13.96
C ASP A 117 -19.77 5.99 13.04
N VAL A 118 -19.55 4.74 13.47
CA VAL A 118 -19.81 3.55 12.68
C VAL A 118 -21.32 3.32 12.53
N SER A 119 -21.76 3.23 11.28
CA SER A 119 -23.05 2.68 10.89
C SER A 119 -22.83 1.27 10.35
N ASP A 120 -23.37 0.26 11.05
CA ASP A 120 -23.27 -1.13 10.64
C ASP A 120 -24.55 -1.56 9.90
N HIS A 121 -24.38 -2.34 8.83
CA HIS A 121 -25.46 -2.88 8.03
C HIS A 121 -25.33 -4.40 7.99
N MET A 122 -26.43 -5.13 8.20
CA MET A 122 -26.41 -6.60 8.13
C MET A 122 -25.98 -7.12 6.76
N GLU A 123 -26.32 -6.38 5.69
CA GLU A 123 -26.00 -6.72 4.31
C GLU A 123 -25.61 -5.47 3.54
N CYS A 124 -24.67 -5.62 2.60
CA CYS A 124 -24.23 -4.57 1.68
C CYS A 124 -23.94 -5.19 0.32
N TYR A 125 -24.13 -4.41 -0.75
CA TYR A 125 -23.92 -4.88 -2.12
C TYR A 125 -22.46 -5.29 -2.39
N ALA A 126 -21.51 -4.60 -1.77
CA ALA A 126 -20.09 -4.91 -1.78
C ALA A 126 -19.48 -4.48 -0.45
N PRO A 127 -18.42 -5.14 0.03
CA PRO A 127 -17.75 -4.73 1.26
C PRO A 127 -17.09 -3.36 1.08
N TYR A 128 -17.21 -2.53 2.11
CA TYR A 128 -16.53 -1.25 2.20
C TYR A 128 -15.04 -1.43 2.46
N THR A 129 -14.26 -0.52 1.91
CA THR A 129 -12.86 -0.31 2.24
C THR A 129 -12.70 1.12 2.73
N THR A 130 -12.01 1.28 3.85
CA THR A 130 -11.66 2.60 4.38
C THR A 130 -10.22 2.92 4.05
N VAL A 131 -9.97 4.16 3.60
CA VAL A 131 -8.64 4.75 3.46
C VAL A 131 -8.53 5.86 4.49
N ALA A 132 -7.50 5.82 5.32
CA ALA A 132 -7.23 6.87 6.30
C ALA A 132 -5.73 7.18 6.33
N VAL A 133 -5.41 8.48 6.33
CA VAL A 133 -4.04 8.97 6.40
C VAL A 133 -3.93 9.96 7.55
N PHE A 134 -2.98 9.70 8.44
CA PHE A 134 -2.75 10.50 9.64
C PHE A 134 -1.37 11.14 9.57
N ALA A 135 -1.29 12.45 9.78
CA ALA A 135 -0.03 13.16 9.88
C ALA A 135 0.46 13.23 11.32
N LEU A 136 1.74 12.92 11.50
CA LEU A 136 2.46 13.03 12.76
C LEU A 136 3.79 13.77 12.56
N PRO A 137 4.29 14.46 13.60
CA PRO A 137 5.69 14.87 13.62
C PRO A 137 6.60 13.68 13.39
N ARG A 138 7.57 13.84 12.49
CA ARG A 138 8.50 12.77 12.09
C ARG A 138 9.25 12.18 13.29
N SER A 139 9.51 12.98 14.32
CA SER A 139 10.13 12.56 15.58
C SER A 139 9.31 11.54 16.38
N ARG A 140 7.98 11.47 16.16
CA ARG A 140 7.08 10.48 16.79
C ARG A 140 6.97 9.18 15.99
N VAL A 141 7.55 9.12 14.79
CA VAL A 141 7.46 7.97 13.90
C VAL A 141 8.88 7.47 13.59
N PRO A 142 9.52 6.74 14.53
CA PRO A 142 10.87 6.21 14.34
C PRO A 142 10.92 5.17 13.21
N ARG A 143 12.13 4.80 12.76
CA ARG A 143 12.29 3.90 11.60
C ARG A 143 11.79 2.47 11.88
N ASP A 144 11.88 2.03 13.12
CA ASP A 144 11.45 0.72 13.63
C ASP A 144 10.01 0.72 14.17
N VAL A 145 9.24 1.76 13.83
CA VAL A 145 7.82 1.87 14.20
C VAL A 145 7.02 0.64 13.77
N ARG A 146 6.06 0.23 14.60
CA ARG A 146 5.09 -0.82 14.24
C ARG A 146 3.76 -0.20 13.82
N VAL A 147 3.10 -0.84 12.87
CA VAL A 147 1.75 -0.48 12.42
C VAL A 147 0.90 -1.76 12.41
N GLY A 148 -0.10 -1.82 13.29
CA GLY A 148 -0.97 -3.00 13.43
C GLY A 148 -0.24 -4.29 13.81
N GLY A 149 0.80 -4.20 14.64
CA GLY A 149 1.57 -5.34 15.17
C GLY A 149 2.79 -5.75 14.35
N ALA A 150 2.96 -5.22 13.14
CA ALA A 150 4.04 -5.58 12.22
C ALA A 150 4.90 -4.36 11.86
N PRO A 151 6.11 -4.55 11.29
CA PRO A 151 6.78 -3.50 10.55
C PRO A 151 5.86 -2.91 9.47
N PRO A 152 6.01 -1.63 9.10
CA PRO A 152 5.19 -1.03 8.06
C PRO A 152 5.42 -1.77 6.74
N GLY A 153 4.33 -2.09 6.05
CA GLY A 153 4.42 -2.63 4.69
C GLY A 153 4.90 -1.57 3.70
N PRO A 154 5.23 -1.97 2.46
CA PRO A 154 5.56 -1.03 1.40
C PRO A 154 4.36 -0.09 1.12
N PRO A 155 4.61 1.13 0.59
CA PRO A 155 3.55 2.10 0.32
C PRO A 155 2.59 1.67 -0.79
N GLY A 156 3.02 0.76 -1.67
CA GLY A 156 2.17 0.11 -2.67
C GLY A 156 2.58 -1.36 -2.84
N PRO A 157 1.88 -2.13 -3.68
CA PRO A 157 2.14 -3.56 -3.83
C PRO A 157 3.40 -3.87 -4.66
N ALA A 158 4.05 -2.86 -5.24
CA ALA A 158 5.26 -3.00 -6.03
C ALA A 158 6.51 -2.77 -5.19
N GLU A 159 7.47 -3.69 -5.31
CA GLU A 159 8.81 -3.56 -4.77
C GLU A 159 9.81 -3.34 -5.90
N GLN A 160 10.69 -2.35 -5.78
CA GLN A 160 11.78 -2.17 -6.75
C GLN A 160 12.89 -3.19 -6.46
N VAL A 161 13.09 -4.15 -7.36
CA VAL A 161 14.09 -5.22 -7.20
C VAL A 161 15.39 -4.96 -7.97
N ALA A 162 15.35 -4.08 -8.97
CA ALA A 162 16.54 -3.62 -9.68
C ALA A 162 16.38 -2.17 -10.17
N PHE A 163 17.47 -1.40 -10.14
CA PHE A 163 17.54 -0.05 -10.71
C PHE A 163 18.96 0.22 -11.18
N SER A 164 19.13 0.55 -12.46
CA SER A 164 20.44 0.84 -13.04
C SER A 164 20.36 2.00 -14.02
N ARG A 165 21.40 2.84 -14.02
CA ARG A 165 21.57 3.89 -15.01
C ARG A 165 22.12 3.31 -16.30
N LEU A 166 21.55 3.71 -17.43
CA LEU A 166 22.00 3.30 -18.75
C LEU A 166 23.12 4.21 -19.27
N GLU A 167 24.06 3.64 -20.02
CA GLU A 167 25.21 4.38 -20.56
C GLU A 167 24.82 5.42 -21.62
N ARG A 168 23.69 5.20 -22.30
CA ARG A 168 23.20 6.05 -23.39
C ARG A 168 21.70 6.25 -23.27
N ALA A 169 21.20 7.30 -23.91
CA ALA A 169 19.78 7.56 -24.00
C ALA A 169 19.07 6.43 -24.75
N VAL A 170 18.04 5.87 -24.14
CA VAL A 170 17.19 4.81 -24.70
C VAL A 170 15.76 5.31 -24.71
N ARG A 171 15.00 4.93 -25.75
CA ARG A 171 13.57 5.23 -25.80
C ARG A 171 12.85 4.53 -24.65
N PRO A 172 11.89 5.19 -23.99
CA PRO A 172 11.04 4.54 -23.01
C PRO A 172 10.40 3.29 -23.61
N ARG A 173 10.42 2.21 -22.84
CA ARG A 173 9.77 0.95 -23.17
C ARG A 173 9.48 0.21 -21.87
N ALA A 174 8.47 -0.64 -21.92
CA ALA A 174 8.11 -1.48 -20.79
C ALA A 174 7.76 -2.88 -21.25
N ALA A 175 7.96 -3.85 -20.37
CA ALA A 175 7.61 -5.24 -20.62
C ALA A 175 7.34 -5.97 -19.31
N GLU A 176 6.45 -6.95 -19.36
CA GLU A 176 6.46 -8.00 -18.36
C GLU A 176 7.68 -8.90 -18.59
N VAL A 177 8.45 -9.11 -17.53
CA VAL A 177 9.70 -9.88 -17.51
C VAL A 177 9.66 -10.99 -16.47
N THR A 178 8.45 -11.52 -16.19
CA THR A 178 8.21 -12.56 -15.18
C THR A 178 8.99 -13.84 -15.51
N GLN A 179 9.10 -14.21 -16.79
CA GLN A 179 9.84 -15.40 -17.22
C GLN A 179 11.32 -15.09 -17.50
N PRO A 180 12.25 -16.04 -17.23
CA PRO A 180 13.68 -15.81 -17.43
C PRO A 180 14.08 -15.41 -18.87
N ASP A 181 13.40 -15.93 -19.87
CA ASP A 181 13.60 -15.59 -21.28
C ASP A 181 13.10 -14.18 -21.61
N GLN A 182 11.96 -13.76 -21.04
CA GLN A 182 11.46 -12.39 -21.14
C GLN A 182 12.42 -11.39 -20.50
N PHE A 183 12.93 -11.70 -19.30
CA PHE A 183 13.93 -10.88 -18.62
C PHE A 183 15.21 -10.75 -19.46
N ARG A 184 15.74 -11.87 -19.95
CA ARG A 184 16.93 -11.88 -20.80
C ARG A 184 16.72 -11.04 -22.07
N ALA A 185 15.60 -11.21 -22.75
CA ALA A 185 15.28 -10.45 -23.96
C ALA A 185 15.15 -8.94 -23.68
N PHE A 186 14.66 -8.57 -22.50
CA PHE A 186 14.66 -7.17 -22.08
C PHE A 186 16.09 -6.67 -21.83
N ASP A 187 16.88 -7.38 -21.03
CA ASP A 187 18.23 -6.99 -20.63
C ASP A 187 19.21 -6.88 -21.81
N GLU A 188 19.20 -7.84 -22.74
CA GLU A 188 20.01 -7.83 -23.97
C GLU A 188 19.75 -6.60 -24.85
N GLY A 189 18.56 -5.98 -24.72
CA GLY A 189 18.21 -4.75 -25.42
C GLY A 189 18.73 -3.46 -24.77
N LEU A 190 19.42 -3.52 -23.62
CA LEU A 190 19.91 -2.34 -22.89
C LEU A 190 21.38 -2.02 -23.24
N PRO A 191 21.72 -0.73 -23.46
CA PRO A 191 23.11 -0.32 -23.68
C PRO A 191 23.89 -0.31 -22.38
N GLY A 192 25.04 -0.99 -22.37
CA GLY A 192 25.94 -1.08 -21.21
C GLY A 192 25.86 -2.39 -20.42
N GLY A 193 24.85 -3.22 -20.68
CA GLY A 193 24.70 -4.56 -20.11
C GLY A 193 24.28 -4.58 -18.63
N GLY A 194 23.30 -5.43 -18.30
CA GLY A 194 23.05 -5.95 -16.97
C GLY A 194 22.27 -5.04 -16.03
N LEU A 195 20.96 -5.29 -15.90
CA LEU A 195 20.24 -5.06 -14.66
C LEU A 195 20.78 -6.01 -13.58
N GLU A 196 21.67 -5.50 -12.72
CA GLU A 196 22.10 -6.22 -11.52
C GLU A 196 20.88 -6.47 -10.60
N GLY A 197 20.60 -7.74 -10.26
CA GLY A 197 19.50 -8.13 -9.37
C GLY A 197 18.31 -8.88 -10.02
N GLY A 198 18.45 -9.38 -11.25
CA GLY A 198 17.34 -9.93 -12.03
C GLY A 198 17.01 -11.40 -11.83
N ALA A 199 16.26 -11.74 -10.77
CA ALA A 199 15.23 -12.78 -10.80
C ALA A 199 14.42 -12.66 -9.51
N GLY A 200 13.17 -12.21 -9.61
CA GLY A 200 12.24 -12.23 -8.48
C GLY A 200 12.23 -13.61 -7.83
N THR A 201 12.38 -13.65 -6.51
CA THR A 201 12.54 -14.89 -5.75
C THR A 201 11.21 -15.49 -5.30
N GLY A 202 10.10 -14.75 -5.49
CA GLY A 202 8.77 -15.11 -5.04
C GLY A 202 7.98 -15.96 -6.02
N ALA A 203 7.71 -17.22 -5.66
CA ALA A 203 6.63 -17.97 -6.30
C ALA A 203 5.31 -17.19 -6.15
N GLY A 204 4.66 -16.85 -7.27
CA GLY A 204 3.39 -16.11 -7.26
C GLY A 204 3.50 -14.58 -7.47
N SER A 205 4.68 -14.06 -7.78
CA SER A 205 4.88 -12.68 -8.21
C SER A 205 4.97 -12.54 -9.74
N ARG A 206 4.74 -11.33 -10.24
CA ARG A 206 4.99 -10.90 -11.63
C ARG A 206 6.03 -9.80 -11.63
N LEU A 207 6.89 -9.80 -12.64
CA LEU A 207 7.98 -8.82 -12.78
C LEU A 207 7.70 -7.91 -13.96
N PHE A 208 7.90 -6.60 -13.77
CA PHE A 208 7.70 -5.59 -14.81
C PHE A 208 8.94 -4.72 -14.92
N ALA A 209 9.53 -4.68 -16.12
CA ALA A 209 10.70 -3.88 -16.41
C ALA A 209 10.33 -2.66 -17.23
N TYR A 210 10.99 -1.54 -16.92
CA TYR A 210 10.77 -0.26 -17.57
C TYR A 210 12.12 0.40 -17.89
N VAL A 211 12.19 1.04 -19.05
CA VAL A 211 13.19 2.07 -19.33
C VAL A 211 12.54 3.41 -19.06
N VAL A 212 13.04 4.12 -18.06
CA VAL A 212 12.56 5.45 -17.67
C VAL A 212 13.60 6.51 -17.94
N THR A 213 13.15 7.75 -18.04
CA THR A 213 14.02 8.90 -18.21
C THR A 213 13.82 9.87 -17.06
N GLY A 214 14.90 10.46 -16.60
CA GLY A 214 14.84 11.41 -15.49
C GLY A 214 16.17 12.12 -15.26
N CYS A 215 16.33 12.70 -14.08
CA CYS A 215 17.41 13.63 -13.79
C CYS A 215 18.10 13.21 -12.49
N ARG A 216 19.20 12.45 -12.60
CA ARG A 216 19.96 11.91 -11.47
C ARG A 216 19.09 11.13 -10.47
N ASN A 217 18.12 10.38 -11.00
CA ASN A 217 17.27 9.54 -10.18
C ASN A 217 18.08 8.40 -9.57
N THR A 218 17.73 8.04 -8.35
CA THR A 218 18.37 6.94 -7.61
C THR A 218 17.44 5.75 -7.41
N ALA A 219 16.16 5.92 -7.74
CA ALA A 219 15.14 4.89 -7.70
C ALA A 219 13.95 5.29 -8.60
N ALA A 220 12.95 4.42 -8.67
CA ALA A 220 11.63 4.71 -9.15
C ALA A 220 10.59 4.01 -8.24
N VAL A 221 9.39 4.56 -8.20
CA VAL A 221 8.21 3.90 -7.62
C VAL A 221 7.25 3.54 -8.74
N LEU A 222 6.46 2.48 -8.56
CA LEU A 222 5.46 2.10 -9.55
C LEU A 222 4.08 2.60 -9.11
N ARG A 223 3.49 3.51 -9.89
CA ARG A 223 2.10 3.92 -9.70
C ARG A 223 1.20 2.92 -10.44
N ILE A 224 0.37 2.20 -9.69
CA ILE A 224 -0.51 1.15 -10.20
C ILE A 224 -1.95 1.59 -10.03
N THR A 225 -2.66 1.88 -11.11
CA THR A 225 -4.12 2.11 -11.14
C THR A 225 -4.83 0.92 -11.78
N ALA A 226 -6.17 0.92 -11.84
CA ALA A 226 -6.91 -0.14 -12.53
C ALA A 226 -6.61 -0.23 -14.04
N GLU A 227 -6.14 0.88 -14.63
CA GLU A 227 -5.94 1.07 -16.07
C GLU A 227 -4.46 1.09 -16.48
N THR A 228 -3.55 1.49 -15.58
CA THR A 228 -2.15 1.73 -15.93
C THR A 228 -1.19 1.32 -14.83
N MET A 229 -0.01 0.83 -15.23
CA MET A 229 1.15 0.67 -14.36
C MET A 229 2.26 1.57 -14.91
N THR A 230 2.49 2.71 -14.25
CA THR A 230 3.40 3.75 -14.73
C THR A 230 4.54 3.94 -13.74
N PRO A 231 5.80 3.79 -14.16
CA PRO A 231 6.93 4.04 -13.29
C PRO A 231 7.13 5.55 -13.12
N VAL A 232 7.43 5.98 -11.89
CA VAL A 232 7.71 7.36 -11.54
C VAL A 232 9.13 7.44 -11.00
N PRO A 233 10.09 8.04 -11.73
CA PRO A 233 11.46 8.21 -11.25
C PRO A 233 11.52 9.13 -10.02
N VAL A 234 12.28 8.74 -9.00
CA VAL A 234 12.41 9.48 -7.72
C VAL A 234 13.86 9.60 -7.26
N GLY A 235 14.13 10.37 -6.21
CA GLY A 235 15.46 10.55 -5.63
C GLY A 235 16.37 11.54 -6.39
N GLY A 236 15.88 12.09 -7.50
CA GLY A 236 16.53 13.16 -8.26
C GLY A 236 16.02 14.57 -7.92
N GLU A 237 15.17 14.70 -6.89
CA GLU A 237 14.53 15.96 -6.55
C GLU A 237 15.57 17.03 -6.18
N GLY A 238 15.51 18.18 -6.84
CA GLY A 238 16.46 19.28 -6.64
C GLY A 238 17.76 19.16 -7.44
N ALA A 239 17.97 18.08 -8.19
CA ALA A 239 19.08 18.00 -9.14
C ALA A 239 18.84 18.95 -10.33
N ARG A 240 19.87 19.71 -10.72
CA ARG A 240 19.83 20.50 -11.96
C ARG A 240 19.88 19.55 -13.16
N CYS A 241 18.78 19.47 -13.91
CA CYS A 241 18.71 18.62 -15.08
C CYS A 241 19.23 19.34 -16.31
N VAL A 242 20.48 19.06 -16.69
CA VAL A 242 21.07 19.61 -17.92
C VAL A 242 20.66 18.77 -19.14
N ALA A 243 20.61 17.45 -18.98
CA ALA A 243 20.09 16.50 -19.96
C ALA A 243 19.46 15.32 -19.22
N PRO A 244 18.36 14.73 -19.74
CA PRO A 244 17.77 13.55 -19.14
C PRO A 244 18.70 12.34 -19.30
N GLU A 245 18.79 11.56 -18.23
CA GLU A 245 19.47 10.28 -18.17
C GLU A 245 18.43 9.15 -18.32
N SER A 246 18.83 8.03 -18.90
CA SER A 246 17.98 6.84 -18.99
C SER A 246 18.34 5.85 -17.89
N TYR A 247 17.32 5.19 -17.33
CA TYR A 247 17.47 4.17 -16.31
C TYR A 247 16.64 2.96 -16.70
N ALA A 248 17.11 1.77 -16.35
CA ALA A 248 16.30 0.57 -16.36
C ALA A 248 15.90 0.23 -14.91
N VAL A 249 14.63 -0.13 -14.72
CA VAL A 249 14.07 -0.48 -13.41
C VAL A 249 13.21 -1.73 -13.53
N VAL A 250 13.21 -2.57 -12.49
CA VAL A 250 12.37 -3.76 -12.40
C VAL A 250 11.58 -3.71 -11.11
N PHE A 251 10.27 -3.93 -11.23
CA PHE A 251 9.35 -4.04 -10.12
C PHE A 251 8.83 -5.46 -9.98
N GLU A 252 8.83 -5.97 -8.75
CA GLU A 252 8.11 -7.18 -8.36
C GLU A 252 6.76 -6.82 -7.76
N ILE A 253 5.71 -7.49 -8.24
CA ILE A 253 4.33 -7.29 -7.77
C ILE A 253 3.71 -8.66 -7.51
N PRO A 254 3.11 -8.92 -6.33
CA PRO A 254 2.32 -10.12 -6.13
C PRO A 254 1.25 -10.26 -7.23
N ALA A 255 1.13 -11.42 -7.87
CA ALA A 255 0.26 -11.58 -9.04
C ALA A 255 -1.21 -11.25 -8.74
N ALA A 256 -1.66 -11.46 -7.50
CA ALA A 256 -3.00 -11.11 -7.03
C ALA A 256 -3.28 -9.59 -7.03
N ASN A 257 -2.22 -8.76 -6.98
CA ASN A 257 -2.30 -7.31 -6.93
C ASN A 257 -2.09 -6.67 -8.32
N VAL A 258 -1.80 -7.45 -9.37
CA VAL A 258 -1.68 -6.90 -10.71
C VAL A 258 -3.08 -6.72 -11.32
N PRO A 259 -3.50 -5.50 -11.68
CA PRO A 259 -4.80 -5.26 -12.28
C PRO A 259 -4.91 -5.96 -13.64
N ARG A 260 -6.04 -6.64 -13.87
CA ARG A 260 -6.26 -7.46 -15.08
C ARG A 260 -6.29 -6.65 -16.37
N THR A 261 -6.73 -5.40 -16.29
CA THR A 261 -6.94 -4.49 -17.41
C THR A 261 -5.83 -3.44 -17.52
N ALA A 262 -4.88 -3.42 -16.59
CA ALA A 262 -3.85 -2.41 -16.60
C ALA A 262 -2.89 -2.61 -17.77
N THR A 263 -2.64 -1.51 -18.48
CA THR A 263 -1.59 -1.41 -19.48
C THR A 263 -0.25 -1.13 -18.81
N ILE A 264 0.82 -1.70 -19.35
CA ILE A 264 2.19 -1.45 -18.90
C ILE A 264 2.67 -0.20 -19.65
N GLY A 265 2.94 0.88 -18.92
CA GLY A 265 3.24 2.22 -19.47
C GLY A 265 4.71 2.49 -19.72
#